data_AF-A0A1J5MS75-F1
#
_entry.id   AF-A0A1J5MS75-F1
#
_cell.length_a   1.000
_cell.length_b   1.000
_cell.length_c   1.000
_cell.angle_alpha   90.00
_cell.angle_beta   90.00
_cell.angle_gamma   90.00
#
_symmetry.space_group_name_H-M   'P 1'
#
loop_
_entity.id
_entity.type
_entity.pdbx_description
1 polymer ?
#
loop_
_entity_poly.entity_id
_entity_poly.type
_entity_poly.pdbx_seq_one_letter_code
_entity_poly.pdbx_strand_id
1 'polypeptide(L)'
;MDERRQHIMLISRRLLIYSGIALGLTSLLFVGGLWFGRSVFITAVVFGCGIMGGFVSIQQRLGSIEDDELDILSKSWASVLIIPLFGGIFALVLYVIFLTGILDLPIFPKFYIPAFTNDRAVDLPAFLQRTSPVSGQDMAKVMFWSFVAGFSERFVPQVIRSVTSQTESVRGDASQAAARTRRKRPARRTVRPRRNMASGDQAGQ
;
A
#
# COMPACT_ATOMS: atom_id res chain seq x y z
N MET A 1 -13.07 -0.61 42.56
CA MET A 1 -12.34 0.26 41.59
C MET A 1 -10.87 -0.12 41.43
N ASP A 2 -10.26 -0.84 42.38
CA ASP A 2 -8.84 -1.22 42.31
C ASP A 2 -8.54 -2.42 41.39
N GLU A 3 -9.42 -3.42 41.29
CA GLU A 3 -9.20 -4.62 40.45
C GLU A 3 -9.10 -4.30 38.95
N ARG A 4 -9.99 -3.43 38.44
CA ARG A 4 -9.95 -2.98 37.03
C ARG A 4 -8.63 -2.26 36.69
N ARG A 5 -8.15 -1.40 37.59
CA ARG A 5 -6.86 -0.71 37.41
C ARG A 5 -5.70 -1.70 37.42
N GLN A 6 -5.74 -2.70 38.30
CA GLN A 6 -4.73 -3.77 38.35
C GLN A 6 -4.73 -4.61 37.07
N HIS A 7 -5.89 -4.99 36.53
CA HIS A 7 -5.99 -5.73 35.27
C HIS A 7 -5.45 -4.93 34.08
N ILE A 8 -5.79 -3.65 33.96
CA ILE A 8 -5.25 -2.77 32.91
C ILE A 8 -3.71 -2.69 33.01
N MET A 9 -3.16 -2.50 34.21
CA MET A 9 -1.70 -2.45 34.40
C MET A 9 -1.00 -3.77 34.08
N LEU A 10 -1.61 -4.90 34.43
CA LEU A 10 -1.08 -6.25 34.13
C LEU A 10 -1.05 -6.53 32.63
N ILE A 11 -2.14 -6.21 31.93
CA ILE A 11 -2.24 -6.37 30.48
C ILE A 11 -1.26 -5.43 29.77
N SER A 12 -1.21 -4.15 30.17
CA SER A 12 -0.30 -3.16 29.58
C SER A 12 1.16 -3.56 29.73
N ARG A 13 1.54 -4.12 30.89
CA ARG A 13 2.90 -4.61 31.14
C ARG A 13 3.23 -5.83 30.28
N ARG A 14 2.32 -6.80 30.16
CA ARG A 14 2.51 -7.98 29.30
C ARG A 14 2.60 -7.57 27.83
N LEU A 15 1.70 -6.70 27.39
CA LEU A 15 1.68 -6.14 26.04
C LEU A 15 3.02 -5.44 25.72
N LEU A 16 3.50 -4.58 26.62
CA LEU A 16 4.77 -3.88 26.45
C LEU A 16 5.95 -4.86 26.35
N ILE A 17 6.00 -5.88 27.21
CA ILE A 17 7.06 -6.90 27.17
C ILE A 17 7.00 -7.69 25.86
N TYR A 18 5.83 -8.17 25.45
CA TYR A 18 5.71 -9.02 24.27
C TYR A 18 5.89 -8.25 22.96
N SER A 19 5.35 -7.04 22.84
CA SER A 19 5.63 -6.16 21.70
C SER A 19 7.10 -5.75 21.67
N GLY A 20 7.71 -5.50 22.84
CA GLY A 20 9.14 -5.25 22.97
C GLY A 20 10.00 -6.43 22.52
N ILE A 21 9.62 -7.68 22.86
CA ILE A 21 10.29 -8.90 22.38
C ILE A 21 10.14 -9.04 20.86
N ALA A 22 8.94 -8.83 20.30
CA ALA A 22 8.71 -8.92 18.86
C ALA A 22 9.52 -7.87 18.07
N LEU A 23 9.59 -6.64 18.59
CA LEU A 23 10.43 -5.57 18.06
C LEU A 23 11.92 -5.89 18.23
N GLY A 24 12.32 -6.44 19.37
CA GLY A 24 13.68 -6.90 19.63
C GLY A 24 14.12 -7.98 18.66
N LEU A 25 13.25 -8.96 18.38
CA LEU A 25 13.50 -10.03 17.40
C LEU A 25 13.64 -9.45 15.99
N THR A 26 12.76 -8.53 15.61
CA THR A 26 12.81 -7.86 14.29
C THR A 26 14.07 -6.99 14.16
N SER A 27 14.45 -6.29 15.23
CA SER A 27 15.68 -5.49 15.30
C SER A 27 16.93 -6.36 15.28
N LEU A 28 16.90 -7.54 15.92
CA LEU A 28 18.00 -8.51 15.88
C LEU A 28 18.19 -9.08 14.48
N LEU A 29 17.11 -9.42 13.78
CA LEU A 29 17.16 -9.84 12.38
C LEU A 29 17.72 -8.72 11.49
N PHE A 30 17.33 -7.48 11.75
CA PHE A 30 17.84 -6.31 11.04
C PHE A 30 19.34 -6.11 11.27
N VAL A 31 19.79 -6.08 12.52
CA VAL A 31 21.21 -5.91 12.89
C VAL A 31 22.05 -7.09 12.39
N GLY A 32 21.55 -8.32 12.53
CA GLY A 32 22.19 -9.50 11.96
C GLY A 32 22.38 -9.38 10.46
N GLY A 33 21.35 -8.92 9.72
CA GLY A 33 21.45 -8.63 8.29
C GLY A 33 22.59 -7.66 7.94
N LEU A 34 22.73 -6.58 8.71
CA LEU A 34 23.82 -5.61 8.56
C LEU A 34 25.20 -6.23 8.82
N TRP A 35 25.32 -7.04 9.88
CA TRP A 35 26.58 -7.69 10.26
C TRP A 35 27.06 -8.72 9.23
N PHE A 36 26.14 -9.44 8.60
CA PHE A 36 26.47 -10.37 7.52
C PHE A 36 26.73 -9.69 6.16
N GLY A 37 26.83 -8.36 6.11
CA GLY A 37 27.08 -7.59 4.89
C GLY A 37 25.95 -7.70 3.86
N ARG A 38 24.75 -8.10 4.29
CA ARG A 38 23.58 -8.27 3.42
C ARG A 38 22.78 -6.96 3.40
N SER A 39 22.27 -6.59 2.22
CA SER A 39 21.44 -5.39 2.05
C SER A 39 20.36 -5.28 3.13
N VAL A 40 20.12 -4.04 3.57
CA VAL A 40 19.11 -3.67 4.57
C VAL A 40 17.77 -4.31 4.21
N PHE A 41 17.25 -5.20 5.07
CA PHE A 41 15.93 -5.79 4.87
C PHE A 41 14.87 -4.73 5.16
N ILE A 42 14.52 -3.93 4.15
CA ILE A 42 13.46 -2.92 4.26
C ILE A 42 12.14 -3.53 4.74
N THR A 43 11.87 -4.78 4.38
CA THR A 43 10.73 -5.57 4.88
C THR A 43 10.72 -5.68 6.41
N ALA A 44 11.88 -5.84 7.05
CA ALA A 44 11.99 -5.91 8.50
C ALA A 44 11.72 -4.55 9.14
N VAL A 45 12.20 -3.46 8.53
CA VAL A 45 11.92 -2.09 8.98
C VAL A 45 10.43 -1.78 8.88
N VAL A 46 9.82 -2.05 7.73
CA VAL A 46 8.38 -1.88 7.48
C VAL A 46 7.57 -2.67 8.50
N PHE A 47 7.90 -3.94 8.70
CA PHE A 47 7.21 -4.80 9.66
C PHE A 47 7.35 -4.29 11.09
N GLY A 48 8.56 -3.88 11.50
CA GLY A 48 8.82 -3.30 12.82
C GLY A 48 8.06 -2.00 13.07
N CYS A 49 8.07 -1.07 12.10
CA CYS A 49 7.28 0.16 12.18
C CYS A 49 5.77 -0.15 12.28
N GLY A 50 5.28 -1.14 11.55
CA GLY A 50 3.89 -1.61 11.64
C GLY A 50 3.53 -2.19 13.01
N ILE A 51 4.41 -3.01 13.60
CA ILE A 51 4.23 -3.53 14.97
C ILE A 51 4.14 -2.37 15.98
N MET A 52 5.00 -1.35 15.84
CA MET A 52 4.94 -0.17 16.70
C MET A 52 3.62 0.58 16.56
N GLY A 53 3.12 0.75 15.33
CA GLY A 53 1.81 1.35 15.08
C GLY A 53 0.68 0.56 15.76
N GLY A 54 0.67 -0.76 15.58
CA GLY A 54 -0.34 -1.64 16.17
C GLY A 54 -0.29 -1.65 17.70
N PHE A 55 0.92 -1.58 18.27
CA PHE A 55 1.11 -1.42 19.72
C PHE A 55 0.51 -0.11 20.25
N VAL A 56 0.81 1.04 19.60
CA VAL A 56 0.24 2.33 20.02
C VAL A 56 -1.29 2.33 19.90
N SER A 57 -1.82 1.71 18.84
CA SER A 57 -3.26 1.58 18.60
C SER A 57 -3.98 0.87 19.75
N ILE A 58 -3.47 -0.30 20.18
CA ILE A 58 -4.10 -1.04 21.28
C ILE A 58 -3.93 -0.35 22.63
N GLN A 59 -2.80 0.33 22.87
CA GLN A 59 -2.60 1.10 24.11
C GLN A 59 -3.64 2.23 24.26
N GLN A 60 -4.01 2.89 23.15
CA GLN A 60 -5.06 3.90 23.17
C GLN A 60 -6.46 3.29 23.38
N ARG A 61 -6.71 2.08 22.87
CA ARG A 61 -8.00 1.39 23.00
C ARG A 61 -8.19 0.71 24.35
N LEU A 62 -7.11 0.27 25.01
CA LEU A 62 -7.13 -0.46 26.29
C LEU A 62 -7.87 0.28 27.41
N GLY A 63 -7.86 1.62 27.40
CA GLY A 63 -8.57 2.43 28.39
C GLY A 63 -10.11 2.43 28.23
N SER A 64 -10.61 2.06 27.05
CA SER A 64 -12.03 2.11 26.69
C SER A 64 -12.69 0.73 26.53
N ILE A 65 -11.96 -0.36 26.81
CA ILE A 65 -12.50 -1.74 26.71
C ILE A 65 -13.32 -2.06 27.96
N GLU A 66 -14.43 -2.77 27.76
CA GLU A 66 -15.36 -3.20 28.80
C GLU A 66 -14.77 -4.36 29.63
N ASP A 67 -15.16 -4.46 30.91
CA ASP A 67 -14.46 -5.31 31.88
C ASP A 67 -14.49 -6.81 31.52
N ASP A 68 -15.52 -7.28 30.83
CA ASP A 68 -15.67 -8.67 30.36
C ASP A 68 -14.70 -9.04 29.21
N GLU A 69 -14.48 -8.13 28.26
CA GLU A 69 -13.47 -8.31 27.21
C GLU A 69 -12.05 -8.23 27.79
N LEU A 70 -11.86 -7.40 28.82
CA LEU A 70 -10.60 -7.25 29.52
C LEU A 70 -10.18 -8.56 30.22
N ASP A 71 -11.12 -9.29 30.82
CA ASP A 71 -10.86 -10.56 31.49
C ASP A 71 -10.39 -11.64 30.49
N ILE A 72 -11.04 -11.73 29.33
CA ILE A 72 -10.65 -12.66 28.25
C ILE A 72 -9.25 -12.31 27.70
N LEU A 73 -8.97 -11.02 27.52
CA LEU A 73 -7.67 -10.55 27.03
C LEU A 73 -6.55 -10.78 28.07
N SER A 74 -6.88 -10.70 29.36
CA SER A 74 -5.93 -10.95 30.46
C SER A 74 -5.51 -12.43 30.56
N LYS A 75 -6.42 -13.34 30.19
CA LYS A 75 -6.22 -14.80 30.30
C LYS A 75 -5.38 -15.38 29.14
N SER A 76 -5.37 -14.74 27.97
CA SER A 76 -4.68 -15.27 26.79
C SER A 76 -3.53 -14.36 26.31
N TRP A 77 -2.29 -14.79 26.55
CA TRP A 77 -1.08 -14.10 26.10
C TRP A 77 -0.96 -14.00 24.56
N ALA A 78 -1.55 -14.95 23.84
CA ALA A 78 -1.56 -14.97 22.38
C ALA A 78 -2.45 -13.86 21.79
N SER A 79 -3.63 -13.62 22.39
CA SER A 79 -4.55 -12.56 21.96
C SER A 79 -3.95 -11.16 22.12
N VAL A 80 -3.10 -10.98 23.13
CA VAL A 80 -2.37 -9.72 23.38
C VAL A 80 -1.29 -9.46 22.32
N LEU A 81 -0.58 -10.51 21.87
CA LEU A 81 0.46 -10.38 20.85
C LEU A 81 -0.10 -10.19 19.44
N ILE A 82 -1.26 -10.79 19.16
CA ILE A 82 -1.82 -10.85 17.80
C ILE A 82 -2.15 -9.45 17.25
N ILE A 83 -2.56 -8.52 18.13
CA ILE A 83 -3.01 -7.17 17.74
C ILE A 83 -1.84 -6.34 17.15
N PRO A 84 -0.69 -6.17 17.83
CA PRO A 84 0.49 -5.56 17.22
C PRO A 84 0.98 -6.29 15.97
N LEU A 85 0.87 -7.63 15.94
CA LEU A 85 1.31 -8.42 14.80
C LEU A 85 0.49 -8.12 13.53
N PHE A 86 -0.82 -7.94 13.68
CA PHE A 86 -1.69 -7.46 12.59
C PHE A 86 -1.27 -6.08 12.09
N GLY A 87 -0.81 -5.20 12.97
CA GLY A 87 -0.23 -3.92 12.58
C GLY A 87 0.99 -4.06 11.66
N GLY A 88 1.88 -5.02 11.97
CA GLY A 88 3.00 -5.39 11.10
C GLY A 88 2.55 -5.93 9.73
N ILE A 89 1.52 -6.79 9.72
CA ILE A 89 0.96 -7.34 8.48
C ILE A 89 0.35 -6.23 7.60
N PHE A 90 -0.42 -5.31 8.17
CA PHE A 90 -1.00 -4.18 7.42
C PHE A 90 0.08 -3.27 6.82
N ALA A 91 1.18 -3.04 7.54
CA ALA A 91 2.32 -2.31 7.00
C ALA A 91 2.96 -3.03 5.79
N LEU A 92 3.09 -4.36 5.83
CA LEU A 92 3.60 -5.13 4.69
C LEU A 92 2.65 -5.09 3.48
N VAL A 93 1.34 -5.17 3.71
CA VAL A 93 0.35 -5.02 2.63
C VAL A 93 0.47 -3.64 1.99
N LEU A 94 0.55 -2.57 2.80
CA LEU A 94 0.75 -1.22 2.29
C LEU A 94 2.07 -1.09 1.52
N TYR A 95 3.14 -1.69 2.02
CA TYR A 95 4.43 -1.70 1.32
C TYR A 95 4.33 -2.32 -0.07
N VAL A 96 3.64 -3.47 -0.21
CA VAL A 96 3.38 -4.07 -1.53
C VAL A 96 2.61 -3.11 -2.42
N ILE A 97 1.59 -2.40 -1.89
CA ILE A 97 0.86 -1.38 -2.65
C ILE A 97 1.80 -0.27 -3.14
N PHE A 98 2.73 0.22 -2.31
CA PHE A 98 3.72 1.22 -2.77
C PHE A 98 4.62 0.68 -3.88
N LEU A 99 5.03 -0.59 -3.81
CA LEU A 99 5.85 -1.21 -4.86
C LEU A 99 5.12 -1.36 -6.20
N THR A 100 3.78 -1.39 -6.20
CA THR A 100 3.02 -1.41 -7.47
C THR A 100 3.12 -0.11 -8.26
N GLY A 101 3.54 1.00 -7.63
CA GLY A 101 3.60 2.32 -8.26
C GLY A 101 2.23 2.95 -8.56
N ILE A 102 1.13 2.33 -8.11
CA ILE A 102 -0.23 2.87 -8.35
C ILE A 102 -0.47 4.16 -7.54
N LEU A 103 0.28 4.36 -6.46
CA LEU A 103 0.22 5.53 -5.59
C LEU A 103 1.29 6.57 -5.96
N ASP A 104 1.13 7.26 -7.09
CA ASP A 104 2.11 8.27 -7.55
C ASP A 104 1.79 9.68 -7.03
N LEU A 105 1.87 9.87 -5.71
CA LEU A 105 1.79 11.19 -5.08
C LEU A 105 3.11 11.55 -4.38
N PRO A 106 3.49 12.84 -4.32
CA PRO A 106 4.74 13.27 -3.68
C PRO A 106 4.91 12.84 -2.22
N ILE A 107 3.79 12.65 -1.51
CA ILE A 107 3.74 12.23 -0.10
C ILE A 107 4.03 10.73 0.09
N PHE A 108 3.95 9.94 -0.98
CA PHE A 108 4.23 8.51 -0.95
C PHE A 108 5.70 8.20 -1.28
N PRO A 109 6.24 7.10 -0.72
CA PRO A 109 7.62 6.70 -0.96
C PRO A 109 7.83 6.21 -2.40
N LYS A 110 8.94 6.63 -3.00
CA LYS A 110 9.41 6.11 -4.29
C LYS A 110 10.46 5.02 -4.09
N PHE A 111 10.36 3.96 -4.89
CA PHE A 111 11.24 2.80 -4.83
C PHE A 111 11.98 2.59 -6.15
N TYR A 112 13.25 2.19 -6.03
CA TYR A 112 13.98 1.56 -7.10
C TYR A 112 13.69 0.06 -7.08
N ILE A 113 13.14 -0.47 -8.16
CA ILE A 113 12.81 -1.88 -8.32
C ILE A 113 13.74 -2.45 -9.42
N PRO A 114 14.58 -3.45 -9.11
CA PRO A 114 15.45 -4.05 -10.12
C PRO A 114 14.63 -4.85 -11.13
N ALA A 115 15.01 -4.78 -12.40
CA ALA A 115 14.46 -5.67 -13.42
C ALA A 115 14.91 -7.12 -13.18
N PHE A 116 14.02 -8.09 -13.41
CA PHE A 116 14.38 -9.49 -13.37
C PHE A 116 15.39 -9.78 -14.49
N THR A 117 16.57 -10.29 -14.14
CA THR A 117 17.66 -10.57 -15.10
C THR A 117 17.42 -11.86 -15.89
N ASN A 118 16.54 -12.75 -15.40
CA ASN A 118 16.18 -14.01 -16.06
C ASN A 118 14.66 -14.09 -16.26
N ASP A 119 14.22 -14.20 -17.51
CA ASP A 119 12.79 -14.27 -17.90
C ASP A 119 12.05 -15.53 -17.40
N ARG A 120 12.75 -16.49 -16.79
CA ARG A 120 12.21 -17.81 -16.43
C ARG A 120 12.23 -18.14 -14.93
N ALA A 121 12.83 -17.31 -14.09
CA ALA A 121 12.92 -17.59 -12.65
C ALA A 121 12.57 -16.35 -11.82
N VAL A 122 11.57 -16.50 -10.95
CA VAL A 122 11.21 -15.49 -9.95
C VAL A 122 12.31 -15.48 -8.89
N ASP A 123 13.23 -14.53 -8.96
CA ASP A 123 14.24 -14.31 -7.92
C ASP A 123 13.66 -13.43 -6.80
N LEU A 124 12.77 -14.03 -6.01
CA LEU A 124 12.10 -13.37 -4.88
C LEU A 124 13.11 -12.82 -3.86
N PRO A 125 14.17 -13.57 -3.48
CA PRO A 125 15.20 -13.05 -2.58
C PRO A 125 15.93 -11.83 -3.14
N ALA A 126 16.30 -11.82 -4.42
CA ALA A 126 16.94 -10.66 -5.03
C ALA A 126 15.99 -9.47 -5.11
N PHE A 127 14.71 -9.69 -5.45
CA PHE A 127 13.69 -8.63 -5.45
C PHE A 127 13.59 -7.97 -4.07
N LEU A 128 13.49 -8.76 -2.99
CA LEU A 128 13.37 -8.23 -1.62
C LEU A 128 14.65 -7.56 -1.10
N GLN A 129 15.83 -8.00 -1.54
CA GLN A 129 17.12 -7.46 -1.07
C GLN A 129 17.61 -6.26 -1.86
N ARG A 130 17.21 -6.13 -3.13
CA ARG A 130 17.67 -5.05 -4.03
C ARG A 130 16.65 -3.93 -4.17
N THR A 131 15.39 -4.18 -3.83
CA THR A 131 14.37 -3.12 -3.77
C THR A 131 14.71 -2.19 -2.62
N SER A 132 14.94 -0.92 -2.94
CA SER A 132 15.32 0.10 -1.96
C SER A 132 14.64 1.43 -2.25
N PRO A 133 14.37 2.28 -1.24
CA PRO A 133 13.87 3.62 -1.46
C PRO A 133 14.89 4.44 -2.24
N VAL A 134 14.41 5.31 -3.13
CA VAL A 134 15.29 6.13 -3.99
C VAL A 134 16.11 7.13 -3.18
N SER A 135 15.57 7.60 -2.04
CA SER A 135 16.21 8.59 -1.19
C SER A 135 15.97 8.31 0.30
N GLY A 136 16.76 8.95 1.16
CA GLY A 136 16.51 8.95 2.61
C GLY A 136 15.15 9.55 2.99
N GLN A 137 14.62 10.47 2.18
CA GLN A 137 13.27 11.00 2.37
C GLN A 137 12.21 9.92 2.10
N ASP A 138 12.39 9.11 1.07
CA ASP A 138 11.48 8.00 0.77
C ASP A 138 11.57 6.89 1.82
N MET A 139 12.74 6.70 2.44
CA MET A 139 12.88 5.84 3.62
C MET A 139 12.04 6.38 4.80
N ALA A 140 12.10 7.67 5.08
CA ALA A 140 11.28 8.27 6.15
C ALA A 140 9.78 8.15 5.86
N LYS A 141 9.36 8.39 4.61
CA LYS A 141 7.97 8.22 4.17
C LYS A 141 7.49 6.78 4.38
N VAL A 142 8.27 5.77 3.97
CA VAL A 142 7.83 4.37 4.15
C VAL A 142 7.74 4.01 5.63
N MET A 143 8.68 4.44 6.48
CA MET A 143 8.61 4.21 7.93
C MET A 143 7.36 4.84 8.54
N PHE A 144 7.08 6.11 8.19
CA PHE A 144 5.90 6.84 8.65
C PHE A 144 4.61 6.12 8.23
N TRP A 145 4.47 5.80 6.94
CA TRP A 145 3.27 5.17 6.43
C TRP A 145 3.09 3.72 6.91
N SER A 146 4.19 3.00 7.16
CA SER A 146 4.16 1.67 7.79
C SER A 146 3.63 1.75 9.22
N PHE A 147 4.08 2.76 9.99
CA PHE A 147 3.54 3.03 11.32
C PHE A 147 2.03 3.36 11.26
N VAL A 148 1.63 4.25 10.35
CA VAL A 148 0.21 4.65 10.20
C VAL A 148 -0.67 3.46 9.80
N ALA A 149 -0.20 2.61 8.89
CA ALA A 149 -0.90 1.37 8.53
C ALA A 149 -1.04 0.41 9.70
N GLY A 150 0.00 0.29 10.53
CA GLY A 150 -0.06 -0.52 11.73
C GLY A 150 -1.00 0.06 12.79
N PHE A 151 -1.06 1.39 12.88
CA PHE A 151 -1.91 2.10 13.83
C PHE A 151 -3.41 2.03 13.47
N SER A 152 -3.73 2.06 12.17
CA SER A 152 -5.10 2.10 11.68
C SER A 152 -5.39 0.92 10.75
N GLU A 153 -6.14 -0.06 11.27
CA GLU A 153 -6.64 -1.21 10.49
C GLU A 153 -7.52 -0.78 9.30
N ARG A 154 -8.15 0.40 9.39
CA ARG A 154 -9.01 0.96 8.34
C ARG A 154 -8.24 1.73 7.26
N PHE A 155 -6.98 2.11 7.54
CA PHE A 155 -6.20 2.93 6.62
C PHE A 155 -5.93 2.20 5.30
N VAL A 156 -5.46 0.96 5.35
CA VAL A 156 -5.11 0.19 4.15
C VAL A 156 -6.33 -0.03 3.22
N PRO A 157 -7.50 -0.48 3.73
CA PRO A 157 -8.72 -0.55 2.91
C PRO A 157 -9.14 0.79 2.30
N GLN A 158 -8.96 1.91 3.03
CA GLN A 158 -9.27 3.25 2.52
C GLN A 158 -8.34 3.66 1.37
N VAL A 159 -7.04 3.35 1.48
CA VAL A 159 -6.07 3.57 0.40
C VAL A 159 -6.48 2.79 -0.85
N ILE A 160 -6.84 1.52 -0.72
CA ILE A 160 -7.31 0.68 -1.84
C ILE A 160 -8.56 1.29 -2.49
N ARG A 161 -9.55 1.71 -1.70
CA ARG A 161 -10.77 2.35 -2.23
C ARG A 161 -10.47 3.65 -2.97
N SER A 162 -9.54 4.46 -2.45
CA SER A 162 -9.14 5.72 -3.09
C SER A 162 -8.56 5.48 -4.49
N VAL A 163 -7.74 4.44 -4.64
CA VAL A 163 -7.15 4.05 -5.93
C VAL A 163 -8.22 3.58 -6.92
N THR A 164 -9.15 2.74 -6.49
CA THR A 164 -10.26 2.28 -7.33
C THR A 164 -11.11 3.46 -7.82
N SER A 165 -11.45 4.38 -6.92
CA SER A 165 -12.26 5.56 -7.25
C SER A 165 -11.59 6.50 -8.26
N GLN A 166 -10.26 6.69 -8.15
CA GLN A 166 -9.50 7.49 -9.12
C GLN A 166 -9.54 6.86 -10.51
N THR A 167 -9.38 5.53 -10.58
CA THR A 167 -9.42 4.79 -11.85
C THR A 167 -10.79 4.92 -12.54
N GLU A 168 -11.89 4.88 -11.78
CA GLU A 168 -13.24 5.07 -12.31
C GLU A 168 -13.47 6.49 -12.83
N SER A 169 -12.97 7.51 -12.12
CA SER A 169 -13.10 8.91 -12.54
C SER A 169 -12.39 9.20 -13.88
N VAL A 170 -11.14 8.72 -14.03
CA VAL A 170 -10.36 8.88 -15.26
C VAL A 170 -11.04 8.21 -16.45
N ARG A 171 -11.61 7.01 -16.23
CA ARG A 171 -12.37 6.29 -17.26
C ARG A 171 -13.66 7.03 -17.65
N GLY A 172 -14.34 7.62 -16.68
CA GLY A 172 -15.53 8.46 -16.89
C GLY A 172 -15.23 9.70 -17.74
N ASP A 173 -14.15 10.41 -17.42
CA ASP A 173 -13.72 11.61 -18.14
C ASP A 173 -13.31 11.30 -19.59
N ALA A 174 -12.57 10.21 -19.80
CA ALA A 174 -12.19 9.75 -21.13
C ALA A 174 -13.41 9.39 -21.98
N SER A 175 -14.42 8.72 -21.40
CA SER A 175 -15.67 8.38 -22.07
C SER A 175 -16.50 9.63 -22.45
N GLN A 176 -16.59 10.61 -21.53
CA GLN A 176 -17.28 11.87 -21.78
C GLN A 176 -16.56 12.74 -22.84
N ALA A 177 -15.22 12.79 -22.81
CA ALA A 177 -14.42 13.49 -23.81
C ALA A 177 -14.60 12.88 -25.22
N ALA A 178 -14.63 11.54 -25.31
CA ALA A 178 -14.92 10.83 -26.57
C ALA A 178 -16.33 11.13 -27.08
N ALA A 179 -17.34 11.15 -26.21
CA ALA A 179 -18.73 11.48 -26.57
C ALA A 179 -18.88 12.93 -27.06
N ARG A 180 -18.21 13.90 -26.40
CA ARG A 180 -18.20 15.31 -26.82
C ARG A 180 -17.52 15.50 -28.18
N THR A 181 -16.43 14.79 -28.44
CA THR A 181 -15.72 14.82 -29.73
C THR A 181 -16.59 14.26 -30.85
N ARG A 182 -17.36 13.20 -30.58
CA ARG A 182 -18.31 12.62 -31.55
C ARG A 182 -19.48 13.55 -31.88
N ARG A 183 -19.96 14.33 -30.91
CA ARG A 183 -21.06 15.29 -31.08
C ARG A 183 -20.65 16.57 -31.84
N LYS A 184 -19.35 16.94 -31.82
CA LYS A 184 -18.81 18.11 -32.54
C LYS A 184 -18.40 17.85 -33.99
N ARG A 185 -18.47 16.61 -34.51
CA ARG A 185 -18.23 16.34 -35.94
C ARG A 185 -19.46 16.82 -36.75
N PRO A 186 -19.37 17.92 -37.52
CA PRO A 186 -20.47 18.31 -38.39
C PRO A 186 -20.67 17.19 -39.42
N ALA A 187 -21.92 16.82 -39.66
CA ALA A 187 -22.29 15.85 -40.68
C ALA A 187 -21.64 16.28 -42.00
N ARG A 188 -20.67 15.50 -42.47
CA ARG A 188 -19.97 15.75 -43.74
C ARG A 188 -21.03 15.66 -44.83
N ARG A 189 -21.54 16.82 -45.25
CA ARG A 189 -22.54 16.99 -46.30
C ARG A 189 -21.95 16.33 -47.54
N THR A 190 -22.45 15.14 -47.87
CA THR A 190 -22.05 14.37 -49.05
C THR A 190 -22.47 15.16 -50.27
N VAL A 191 -21.54 15.92 -50.85
CA VAL A 191 -21.72 16.55 -52.15
C VAL A 191 -21.77 15.41 -53.17
N ARG A 192 -22.98 15.11 -53.67
CA ARG A 192 -23.20 14.19 -54.79
C ARG A 192 -22.39 14.69 -56.00
N PRO A 193 -21.61 13.83 -56.69
CA PRO A 193 -20.95 14.23 -57.91
C PRO A 193 -22.01 14.42 -59.00
N ARG A 194 -21.96 15.57 -59.67
CA ARG A 194 -22.81 15.91 -60.81
C ARG A 194 -22.34 15.06 -61.99
N ARG A 195 -23.18 14.11 -62.41
CA ARG A 195 -22.99 13.27 -63.60
C ARG A 195 -23.06 14.16 -64.83
N ASN A 196 -21.91 14.53 -65.39
CA ASN A 196 -21.85 15.20 -66.69
C ASN A 196 -22.04 14.15 -67.80
N MET A 197 -23.14 14.32 -68.55
CA MET A 197 -23.34 13.76 -69.88
C MET A 197 -22.75 14.73 -70.92
N ALA A 198 -21.85 14.21 -71.76
CA ALA A 198 -21.51 14.66 -73.13
C ALA A 198 -20.56 13.57 -73.66
N SER A 199 -20.91 12.67 -74.59
CA SER A 199 -21.20 12.90 -76.03
C SER A 199 -20.16 13.85 -76.63
N GLY A 200 -19.28 13.51 -77.56
CA GLY A 200 -19.07 12.34 -78.38
C GLY A 200 -18.05 12.75 -79.46
N ASP A 201 -17.32 11.76 -79.97
CA ASP A 201 -16.81 11.68 -81.35
C ASP A 201 -15.62 12.53 -81.84
N GLN A 202 -14.92 11.92 -82.81
CA GLN A 202 -13.83 12.34 -83.70
C GLN A 202 -12.39 12.10 -83.20
N ALA A 203 -11.62 11.10 -83.68
CA ALA A 203 -11.23 10.66 -85.03
C ALA A 203 -9.89 11.26 -85.50
N GLY A 204 -8.91 10.37 -85.75
CA GLY A 204 -7.89 10.47 -86.80
C GLY A 204 -6.72 11.45 -86.62
N GLN A 205 -5.54 10.93 -86.27
CA GLN A 205 -4.39 10.71 -87.17
C GLN A 205 -3.19 10.22 -86.37
#